data_AF-A0A956C7J7-F1
#
_entry.id   AF-A0A956C7J7-F1
#
_cell.length_a   1.000
_cell.length_b   1.000
_cell.length_c   1.000
_cell.angle_alpha   90.00
_cell.angle_beta   90.00
_cell.angle_gamma   90.00
#
_symmetry.space_group_name_H-M   'P 1'
#
loop_
_entity.id
_entity.type
_entity.pdbx_description
1 polymer ?
#
loop_
_entity_poly.entity_id
_entity_poly.type
_entity_poly.pdbx_seq_one_letter_code
_entity_poly.pdbx_strand_id
1 'polypeptide(L)'
;MAEATGRYECAGCGASFGVRVTGLDEPGAFVPDSHRQLLRDARARHQLAADRAGQPLPPGGDPVAEVEENLLKSFADKVLVYATCPACGARNPEGVAIVRSEARRTRWGTTGFFALVALSSAFWPLSSVVVPILWTVILSLSVVARRRHGQPAGWADVLVGAAMISASVGVLLFAPRAAFGVPLVFACWMAIAPRRAGADDEPFERARASLVFERAPFREAARDLDA
;
A
#
# COMPACT_ATOMS: atom_id res chain seq x y z
N MET A 1 -17.75 -20.00 2.37
CA MET A 1 -17.21 -18.64 2.11
C MET A 1 -16.69 -18.13 3.44
N ALA A 2 -15.41 -17.77 3.52
CA ALA A 2 -14.83 -17.24 4.76
C ALA A 2 -15.14 -15.74 4.82
N GLU A 3 -16.06 -15.35 5.69
CA GLU A 3 -16.45 -13.97 5.89
C GLU A 3 -15.87 -13.47 7.22
N ALA A 4 -15.06 -12.42 7.17
CA ALA A 4 -14.65 -11.72 8.39
C ALA A 4 -15.76 -10.75 8.79
N THR A 5 -16.33 -10.94 9.98
CA THR A 5 -17.32 -10.05 10.57
C THR A 5 -16.68 -9.23 11.69
N GLY A 6 -17.02 -7.96 11.77
CA GLY A 6 -16.50 -7.04 12.78
C GLY A 6 -17.48 -5.93 13.11
N ARG A 7 -17.11 -5.07 14.05
CA ARG A 7 -17.83 -3.83 14.36
C ARG A 7 -17.00 -2.63 13.95
N TYR A 8 -17.63 -1.67 13.29
CA TYR A 8 -17.05 -0.38 12.96
C TYR A 8 -17.81 0.71 13.70
N GLU A 9 -17.07 1.58 14.39
CA GLU A 9 -17.62 2.74 15.08
C GLU A 9 -17.10 4.02 14.40
N CYS A 10 -18.03 4.87 13.98
CA CYS A 10 -17.67 6.11 13.31
C CYS A 10 -17.26 7.18 14.32
N ALA A 11 -15.99 7.61 14.30
CA ALA A 11 -15.50 8.71 15.13
C ALA A 11 -16.20 10.07 14.86
N GLY A 12 -16.83 10.25 13.69
CA GLY A 12 -17.48 11.51 13.32
C GLY A 12 -18.91 11.66 13.86
N CYS A 13 -19.71 10.59 13.82
CA CYS A 13 -21.12 10.62 14.24
C CYS A 13 -21.49 9.64 15.35
N GLY A 14 -20.54 8.84 15.86
CA GLY A 14 -20.75 7.84 16.90
C GLY A 14 -21.59 6.63 16.48
N ALA A 15 -21.95 6.52 15.20
CA ALA A 15 -22.75 5.39 14.71
C ALA A 15 -21.91 4.11 14.64
N SER A 16 -22.47 3.00 15.14
CA SER A 16 -21.89 1.68 15.07
C SER A 16 -22.56 0.83 13.97
N PHE A 17 -21.75 0.05 13.25
CA PHE A 17 -22.18 -0.80 12.17
C PHE A 17 -21.57 -2.19 12.32
N GLY A 18 -22.35 -3.23 11.99
CA GLY A 18 -21.78 -4.53 11.68
C GLY A 18 -21.10 -4.43 10.33
N VAL A 19 -19.88 -4.93 10.21
CA VAL A 19 -19.13 -4.90 8.96
C VAL A 19 -18.79 -6.32 8.55
N ARG A 20 -19.12 -6.63 7.31
CA ARG A 20 -18.69 -7.85 6.62
C ARG A 20 -17.68 -7.44 5.55
N VAL A 21 -16.48 -7.99 5.62
CA VAL A 21 -15.46 -7.76 4.59
C VAL A 21 -15.60 -8.83 3.51
N THR A 22 -15.96 -8.41 2.31
CA THR A 22 -16.19 -9.28 1.14
C THR A 22 -14.98 -9.33 0.21
N GLY A 23 -14.83 -10.41 -0.55
CA GLY A 23 -13.69 -10.61 -1.44
C GLY A 23 -12.44 -11.18 -0.74
N LEU A 24 -12.59 -11.68 0.49
CA LEU A 24 -11.59 -12.45 1.24
C LEU A 24 -11.69 -13.96 0.94
N ASP A 25 -12.42 -14.34 -0.11
CA ASP A 25 -12.84 -15.71 -0.43
C ASP A 25 -11.66 -16.68 -0.60
N GLU A 26 -10.47 -16.14 -0.90
CA GLU A 26 -9.19 -16.82 -0.78
C GLU A 26 -8.26 -16.01 0.12
N PRO A 27 -8.11 -16.36 1.41
CA PRO A 27 -7.11 -15.73 2.29
C PRO A 27 -5.72 -15.81 1.65
N GLY A 28 -5.45 -16.92 0.96
CA GLY A 28 -4.27 -17.15 0.16
C GLY A 28 -4.04 -16.06 -0.89
N ALA A 29 -5.08 -15.53 -1.56
CA ALA A 29 -4.96 -14.52 -2.61
C ALA A 29 -4.21 -13.26 -2.14
N PHE A 30 -4.33 -12.90 -0.86
CA PHE A 30 -3.71 -11.72 -0.26
C PHE A 30 -2.33 -12.00 0.36
N VAL A 31 -2.01 -13.28 0.57
CA VAL A 31 -0.68 -13.71 1.00
C VAL A 31 0.24 -13.71 -0.23
N PRO A 32 1.42 -13.05 -0.19
CA PRO A 32 2.39 -13.10 -1.28
C PRO A 32 2.71 -14.56 -1.65
N ASP A 33 2.91 -14.86 -2.94
CA ASP A 33 3.14 -16.26 -3.39
C ASP A 33 4.26 -16.98 -2.61
N SER A 34 5.31 -16.23 -2.23
CA SER A 34 6.39 -16.75 -1.38
C SER A 34 5.95 -17.26 -0.01
N HIS A 35 4.91 -16.66 0.56
CA HIS A 35 4.34 -17.05 1.86
C HIS A 35 3.24 -18.09 1.71
N ARG A 36 2.52 -18.15 0.57
CA ARG A 36 1.56 -19.23 0.28
C ARG A 36 2.22 -20.59 0.27
N GLN A 37 3.41 -20.65 -0.34
CA GLN A 37 4.18 -21.90 -0.41
C GLN A 37 4.63 -22.35 0.98
N LEU A 38 5.05 -21.41 1.84
CA LEU A 38 5.38 -21.70 3.24
C LEU A 38 4.18 -22.21 4.05
N LEU A 39 2.99 -21.63 3.86
CA LEU A 39 1.77 -22.10 4.53
C LEU A 39 1.36 -23.51 4.06
N ARG A 40 1.46 -23.78 2.75
CA ARG A 40 1.23 -25.13 2.19
C ARG A 40 2.23 -26.14 2.75
N ASP A 41 3.51 -25.79 2.80
CA ASP A 41 4.55 -26.66 3.34
C ASP A 41 4.39 -26.91 4.84
N ALA A 42 3.95 -25.89 5.60
CA ALA A 42 3.66 -26.01 7.02
C ALA A 42 2.46 -26.95 7.26
N ARG A 43 1.38 -26.79 6.49
CA ARG A 43 0.19 -27.65 6.57
C ARG A 43 0.53 -29.10 6.22
N ALA A 44 1.32 -29.32 5.16
CA ALA A 44 1.80 -30.64 4.77
C ALA A 44 2.67 -31.30 5.85
N ARG A 45 3.57 -30.53 6.49
CA ARG A 45 4.39 -31.03 7.60
C ARG A 45 3.55 -31.38 8.83
N HIS A 46 2.54 -30.57 9.14
CA HIS A 46 1.66 -30.82 10.27
C HIS A 46 0.79 -32.07 10.05
N GLN A 47 0.26 -32.26 8.84
CA GLN A 47 -0.46 -33.48 8.45
C GLN A 47 0.44 -34.73 8.54
N LEU A 48 1.65 -34.67 7.98
CA LEU A 48 2.63 -35.75 8.09
C LEU A 48 3.01 -36.09 9.53
N ALA A 49 3.09 -35.09 10.41
CA ALA A 49 3.36 -35.31 11.83
C ALA A 49 2.19 -35.98 12.54
N ALA A 50 0.95 -35.57 12.24
CA ALA A 50 -0.26 -36.19 12.78
C ALA A 50 -0.41 -37.65 12.31
N ASP A 51 -0.19 -37.91 11.02
CA ASP A 51 -0.22 -39.26 10.43
C ASP A 51 0.81 -40.18 11.09
N ARG A 52 2.03 -39.68 11.35
CA ARG A 52 3.08 -40.43 12.06
C ARG A 52 2.76 -40.68 13.54
N ALA A 53 2.07 -39.75 14.19
CA ALA A 53 1.71 -39.87 15.60
C ALA A 53 0.52 -40.83 15.82
N GLY A 54 -0.20 -41.20 14.75
CA GLY A 54 -1.40 -42.06 14.84
C GLY A 54 -2.53 -41.44 15.67
N GLN A 55 -2.45 -40.13 15.96
CA GLN A 55 -3.45 -39.40 16.71
C GLN A 55 -4.29 -38.60 15.71
N PRO A 56 -5.63 -38.74 15.75
CA PRO A 56 -6.50 -37.86 14.97
C PRO A 56 -6.23 -36.41 15.40
N LEU A 57 -6.11 -35.50 14.43
CA LEU A 57 -5.92 -34.09 14.74
C LEU A 57 -7.04 -33.64 15.71
N PRO A 58 -6.70 -32.93 16.81
CA PRO A 58 -7.70 -32.46 17.74
C PRO A 58 -8.74 -31.57 17.00
N PRO A 59 -10.04 -31.75 17.25
CA PRO A 59 -11.07 -30.94 16.61
C PRO A 59 -10.87 -29.48 17.04
N GLY A 60 -10.50 -28.62 16.07
CA GLY A 60 -10.21 -27.20 16.31
C GLY A 60 -8.73 -26.83 16.50
N GLY A 61 -7.78 -27.75 16.29
CA GLY A 61 -6.35 -27.49 16.50
C GLY A 61 -5.47 -27.51 15.24
N ASP A 62 -5.95 -27.05 14.08
CA ASP A 62 -5.04 -26.79 12.95
C ASP A 62 -4.34 -25.44 13.19
N PRO A 63 -3.05 -25.43 13.57
CA PRO A 63 -2.32 -24.16 13.82
C PRO A 63 -2.27 -23.29 12.56
N VAL A 64 -2.46 -23.87 11.36
CA VAL A 64 -2.54 -23.13 10.11
C VAL A 64 -3.88 -22.39 10.00
N ALA A 65 -4.99 -22.99 10.46
CA ALA A 65 -6.30 -22.34 10.45
C ALA A 65 -6.35 -21.15 11.42
N GLU A 66 -5.74 -21.26 12.60
CA GLU A 66 -5.63 -20.15 13.56
C GLU A 66 -4.77 -19.00 12.98
N VAL A 67 -3.68 -19.32 12.29
CA VAL A 67 -2.85 -18.32 11.60
C VAL A 67 -3.62 -17.66 10.44
N GLU A 68 -4.37 -18.43 9.66
CA GLU A 68 -5.24 -17.93 8.58
C GLU A 68 -6.32 -16.99 9.13
N GLU A 69 -6.96 -17.35 10.25
CA GLU A 69 -7.97 -16.51 10.92
C GLU A 69 -7.38 -15.21 11.47
N ASN A 70 -6.23 -15.29 12.15
CA ASN A 70 -5.52 -14.10 12.64
C ASN A 70 -5.06 -13.17 11.51
N LEU A 71 -4.63 -13.73 10.38
CA LEU A 71 -4.32 -12.97 9.17
C LEU A 71 -5.56 -12.28 8.62
N LEU A 72 -6.68 -13.00 8.47
CA LEU A 72 -7.94 -12.45 8.00
C LEU A 72 -8.42 -11.30 8.89
N LYS A 73 -8.33 -11.47 10.21
CA LYS A 73 -8.66 -10.41 11.18
C LYS A 73 -7.76 -9.20 11.04
N SER A 74 -6.43 -9.41 10.95
CA SER A 74 -5.48 -8.31 10.72
C SER A 74 -5.71 -7.58 9.40
N PHE A 75 -6.13 -8.28 8.35
CA PHE A 75 -6.50 -7.66 7.08
C PHE A 75 -7.80 -6.87 7.19
N ALA A 76 -8.83 -7.44 7.82
CA ALA A 76 -10.09 -6.74 8.07
C ALA A 76 -9.83 -5.43 8.83
N ASP A 77 -9.04 -5.47 9.90
CA ASP A 77 -8.64 -4.28 10.66
C ASP A 77 -7.93 -3.24 9.79
N LYS A 78 -6.98 -3.66 8.94
CA LYS A 78 -6.29 -2.76 8.01
C LYS A 78 -7.22 -2.12 6.99
N VAL A 79 -8.23 -2.84 6.49
CA VAL A 79 -9.21 -2.28 5.54
C VAL A 79 -10.16 -1.30 6.26
N LEU A 80 -10.56 -1.61 7.49
CA LEU A 80 -11.41 -0.75 8.32
C LEU A 80 -10.77 0.61 8.66
N VAL A 81 -9.44 0.67 8.74
CA VAL A 81 -8.71 1.93 8.89
C VAL A 81 -9.00 2.92 7.75
N TYR A 82 -9.29 2.42 6.54
CA TYR A 82 -9.66 3.24 5.37
C TYR A 82 -11.18 3.27 5.12
N ALA A 83 -12.00 2.85 6.09
CA ALA A 83 -13.45 2.89 5.95
C ALA A 83 -13.98 4.34 5.88
N THR A 84 -15.04 4.50 5.09
CA THR A 84 -15.85 5.73 5.06
C THR A 84 -17.22 5.43 5.65
N CYS A 85 -17.67 6.23 6.61
CA CYS A 85 -18.94 6.01 7.28
C CYS A 85 -20.12 6.12 6.30
N PRO A 86 -21.02 5.14 6.25
CA PRO A 86 -22.18 5.19 5.37
C PRO A 86 -23.25 6.20 5.83
N ALA A 87 -23.29 6.59 7.11
CA ALA A 87 -24.31 7.52 7.63
C ALA A 87 -23.95 8.99 7.40
N CYS A 88 -22.71 9.39 7.66
CA CYS A 88 -22.29 10.79 7.59
C CYS A 88 -21.25 11.06 6.49
N GLY A 89 -20.74 10.04 5.80
CA GLY A 89 -19.68 10.19 4.80
C GLY A 89 -18.30 10.54 5.36
N ALA A 90 -18.16 10.61 6.69
CA ALA A 90 -16.88 10.91 7.32
C ALA A 90 -15.88 9.77 7.11
N ARG A 91 -14.64 10.12 6.75
CA ARG A 91 -13.52 9.18 6.65
C ARG A 91 -12.95 8.89 8.04
N ASN A 92 -12.49 7.66 8.25
CA ASN A 92 -11.80 7.32 9.49
C ASN A 92 -10.54 8.22 9.67
N PRO A 93 -10.40 8.93 10.81
CA PRO A 93 -9.26 9.82 11.05
C PRO A 93 -7.91 9.10 11.00
N GLU A 94 -7.84 7.82 11.39
CA GLU A 94 -6.60 7.03 11.35
C GLU A 94 -6.13 6.80 9.91
N GLY A 95 -7.02 6.36 9.02
CA GLY A 95 -6.71 6.20 7.60
C GLY A 95 -6.30 7.51 6.95
N VAL A 96 -6.99 8.62 7.28
CA VAL A 96 -6.61 9.96 6.79
C VAL A 96 -5.22 10.36 7.29
N ALA A 97 -4.87 10.07 8.54
CA ALA A 97 -3.54 10.33 9.09
C ALA A 97 -2.45 9.52 8.38
N ILE A 98 -2.70 8.24 8.11
CA ILE A 98 -1.78 7.37 7.37
C ILE A 98 -1.55 7.91 5.96
N VAL A 99 -2.62 8.16 5.19
CA VAL A 99 -2.52 8.70 3.82
C VAL A 99 -1.76 10.04 3.80
N ARG A 100 -2.04 10.93 4.76
CA ARG A 100 -1.31 12.19 4.89
C ARG A 100 0.17 11.99 5.20
N SER A 101 0.50 11.04 6.08
CA SER A 101 1.89 10.74 6.46
C SER A 101 2.67 10.11 5.31
N GLU A 102 2.06 9.19 4.56
CA GLU A 102 2.65 8.57 3.37
C GLU A 102 2.86 9.59 2.26
N ALA A 103 1.85 10.41 1.96
CA ALA A 103 1.98 11.48 0.98
C ALA A 103 3.09 12.48 1.37
N ARG A 104 3.18 12.83 2.67
CA ARG A 104 4.25 13.68 3.19
C ARG A 104 5.62 13.02 3.03
N ARG A 105 5.76 11.75 3.41
CA ARG A 105 7.02 10.99 3.31
C ARG A 105 7.47 10.85 1.86
N THR A 106 6.56 10.52 0.94
CA THR A 106 6.85 10.42 -0.49
C THR A 106 7.27 11.77 -1.07
N ARG A 107 6.62 12.87 -0.66
CA ARG A 107 6.99 14.22 -1.08
C ARG A 107 8.39 14.61 -0.58
N TRP A 108 8.67 14.48 0.71
CA TRP A 108 9.99 14.83 1.24
C TRP A 108 11.09 13.90 0.72
N GLY A 109 10.79 12.62 0.52
CA GLY A 109 11.71 11.66 -0.08
C GLY A 109 12.08 12.04 -1.52
N THR A 110 11.08 12.37 -2.34
CA THR A 110 11.31 12.80 -3.74
C THR A 110 11.99 14.17 -3.81
N THR A 111 11.57 15.15 -3.00
CA THR A 111 12.25 16.46 -2.94
C THR A 111 13.70 16.33 -2.48
N GLY A 112 13.97 15.57 -1.42
CA GLY A 112 15.33 15.33 -0.92
C GLY A 112 16.21 14.64 -1.96
N PHE A 113 15.65 13.69 -2.70
CA PHE A 113 16.33 13.04 -3.83
C PHE A 113 16.74 14.04 -4.91
N PHE A 114 15.80 14.86 -5.41
CA PHE A 114 16.12 15.84 -6.46
C PHE A 114 17.06 16.94 -5.97
N ALA A 115 16.99 17.32 -4.70
CA ALA A 115 17.95 18.23 -4.08
C ALA A 115 19.37 17.63 -4.06
N LEU A 116 19.49 16.33 -3.75
CA LEU A 116 20.78 15.62 -3.78
C LEU A 116 21.33 15.50 -5.22
N VAL A 117 20.46 15.24 -6.19
CA VAL A 117 20.82 15.29 -7.62
C VAL A 117 21.32 16.69 -8.01
N ALA A 118 20.61 17.75 -7.62
CA ALA A 118 21.04 19.12 -7.87
C ALA A 118 22.39 19.44 -7.21
N LEU A 119 22.61 19.01 -5.97
CA LEU A 119 23.89 19.21 -5.28
C LEU A 119 25.03 18.46 -5.99
N SER A 120 24.76 17.24 -6.46
CA SER A 120 25.74 16.44 -7.20
C SER A 120 26.06 17.01 -8.59
N SER A 121 25.11 17.69 -9.23
CA SER A 121 25.32 18.33 -10.53
C SER A 121 26.17 19.60 -10.47
N ALA A 122 26.34 20.18 -9.28
CA ALA A 122 27.33 21.24 -9.05
C ALA A 122 28.79 20.73 -9.12
N PHE A 123 29.01 19.41 -8.99
CA PHE A 123 30.32 18.77 -9.10
C PHE A 123 30.45 18.02 -10.43
N TRP A 124 30.98 18.74 -11.44
CA TRP A 124 30.98 18.35 -12.85
C TRP A 124 31.45 16.90 -13.16
N PRO A 125 32.59 16.38 -12.62
CA PRO A 125 33.02 15.01 -12.93
C PRO A 125 32.19 13.93 -12.23
N LEU A 126 31.56 14.24 -11.10
CA LEU A 126 30.66 13.32 -10.39
C LEU A 126 29.29 13.25 -11.06
N SER A 127 28.83 14.37 -11.63
CA SER A 127 27.50 14.48 -12.24
C SER A 127 27.29 13.52 -13.43
N SER A 128 28.32 13.28 -14.24
CA SER A 128 28.24 12.38 -15.41
C SER A 128 28.11 10.89 -15.04
N VAL A 129 28.42 10.53 -13.80
CA VAL A 129 28.34 9.15 -13.29
C VAL A 129 27.14 8.99 -12.34
N VAL A 130 26.94 9.93 -11.43
CA VAL A 130 25.89 9.85 -10.39
C VAL A 130 24.49 10.00 -10.98
N VAL A 131 24.27 10.95 -11.90
CA VAL A 131 22.96 11.20 -12.51
C VAL A 131 22.43 9.98 -13.27
N PRO A 132 23.19 9.35 -14.19
CA PRO A 132 22.71 8.16 -14.87
C PRO A 132 22.45 7.01 -13.89
N ILE A 133 23.35 6.74 -12.94
CA ILE A 133 23.17 5.65 -11.94
C ILE A 133 21.88 5.84 -11.13
N LEU A 134 21.67 7.04 -10.56
CA LEU A 134 20.47 7.34 -9.76
C LEU A 134 19.20 7.14 -10.57
N TRP A 135 19.23 7.51 -11.86
CA TRP A 135 18.08 7.39 -12.73
C TRP A 135 17.81 5.95 -13.18
N THR A 136 18.84 5.14 -13.40
CA THR A 136 18.67 3.69 -13.64
C THR A 136 17.99 3.04 -12.45
N VAL A 137 18.41 3.38 -11.22
CA VAL A 137 17.79 2.87 -9.99
C VAL A 137 16.32 3.28 -9.90
N ILE A 138 15.97 4.54 -10.22
CA ILE A 138 14.56 4.98 -10.26
C ILE A 138 13.76 4.16 -11.27
N LEU A 139 14.24 4.03 -12.50
CA LEU A 139 13.54 3.28 -13.54
C LEU A 139 13.34 1.82 -13.12
N SER A 140 14.37 1.19 -12.55
CA SER A 140 14.28 -0.17 -12.01
C SER A 140 13.23 -0.28 -10.90
N LEU A 141 13.24 0.62 -9.91
CA LEU A 141 12.25 0.65 -8.83
C LEU A 141 10.83 0.90 -9.34
N SER A 142 10.68 1.79 -10.33
CA SER A 142 9.40 2.10 -10.98
C SER A 142 8.82 0.88 -11.70
N VAL A 143 9.66 0.17 -12.45
CA VAL A 143 9.27 -1.07 -13.13
C VAL A 143 8.91 -2.15 -12.13
N VAL A 144 9.70 -2.32 -11.06
CA VAL A 144 9.42 -3.31 -10.00
C VAL A 144 8.13 -2.99 -9.25
N ALA A 145 7.91 -1.72 -8.87
CA ALA A 145 6.69 -1.29 -8.21
C ALA A 145 5.46 -1.53 -9.09
N ARG A 146 5.52 -1.18 -10.38
CA ARG A 146 4.41 -1.42 -11.31
C ARG A 146 4.11 -2.89 -11.54
N ARG A 147 5.15 -3.73 -11.68
CA ARG A 147 4.99 -5.20 -11.76
C ARG A 147 4.32 -5.76 -10.51
N ARG A 148 4.67 -5.26 -9.32
CA ARG A 148 4.02 -5.67 -8.06
C ARG A 148 2.56 -5.22 -7.96
N HIS A 149 2.19 -4.12 -8.61
CA HIS A 149 0.81 -3.61 -8.64
C HIS A 149 0.00 -4.06 -9.87
N GLY A 150 0.51 -5.00 -10.68
CA GLY A 150 -0.21 -5.56 -11.82
C GLY A 150 -0.49 -4.57 -12.96
N GLN A 151 0.12 -3.39 -12.94
CA GLN A 151 -0.07 -2.39 -14.00
C GLN A 151 0.86 -2.70 -15.18
N PRO A 152 0.35 -2.69 -16.43
CA PRO A 152 1.21 -2.85 -17.60
C PRO A 152 2.28 -1.76 -17.58
N ALA A 153 3.53 -2.14 -17.80
CA ALA A 153 4.63 -1.19 -17.91
C ALA A 153 4.33 -0.26 -19.09
N GLY A 154 3.78 0.92 -18.80
CA GLY A 154 3.52 1.95 -19.78
C GLY A 154 4.84 2.34 -20.41
N TRP A 155 5.11 1.85 -21.63
CA TRP A 155 6.29 2.21 -22.41
C TRP A 155 6.45 3.73 -22.54
N ALA A 156 5.34 4.47 -22.47
CA ALA A 156 5.32 5.92 -22.38
C ALA A 156 6.15 6.47 -21.20
N ASP A 157 6.07 5.89 -20.00
CA ASP A 157 6.83 6.37 -18.84
C ASP A 157 8.32 6.05 -18.97
N VAL A 158 8.66 4.91 -19.59
CA VAL A 158 10.05 4.56 -19.90
C VAL A 158 10.63 5.51 -20.95
N LEU A 159 9.84 5.85 -21.98
CA LEU A 159 10.24 6.79 -23.03
C LEU A 159 10.37 8.22 -22.50
N VAL A 160 9.44 8.67 -21.65
CA VAL A 160 9.53 9.97 -20.97
C VAL A 160 10.75 10.01 -20.05
N GLY A 161 11.00 8.93 -19.30
CA GLY A 161 12.19 8.76 -18.49
C GLY A 161 13.47 8.83 -19.31
N ALA A 162 13.54 8.11 -20.44
CA ALA A 162 14.70 8.12 -21.34
C ALA A 162 14.92 9.49 -22.00
N ALA A 163 13.86 10.15 -22.47
CA ALA A 163 13.92 11.49 -23.05
C ALA A 163 14.43 12.51 -22.03
N MET A 164 13.99 12.42 -20.77
CA MET A 164 14.51 13.27 -19.68
C MET A 164 15.99 13.01 -19.38
N ILE A 165 16.48 11.76 -19.46
CA ILE A 165 17.92 11.45 -19.32
C ILE A 165 18.69 12.12 -20.44
N SER A 166 18.30 11.88 -21.68
CA SER A 166 18.99 12.43 -22.85
C SER A 166 19.01 13.95 -22.83
N ALA A 167 17.91 14.58 -22.40
CA ALA A 167 17.84 16.02 -22.20
C ALA A 167 18.75 16.50 -21.07
N SER A 168 18.76 15.80 -19.92
CA SER A 168 19.60 16.17 -18.76
C SER A 168 21.09 16.00 -19.05
N VAL A 169 21.47 14.91 -19.74
CA VAL A 169 22.83 14.67 -20.22
C VAL A 169 23.22 15.70 -21.28
N GLY A 170 22.31 16.04 -22.19
CA GLY A 170 22.51 17.12 -23.16
C GLY A 170 22.76 18.47 -22.48
N VAL A 171 21.95 18.85 -21.49
CA VAL A 171 22.16 20.09 -20.73
C VAL A 171 23.47 20.05 -19.93
N LEU A 172 23.84 18.91 -19.34
CA LEU A 172 25.12 18.74 -18.63
C LEU A 172 26.35 18.91 -19.54
N LEU A 173 26.27 18.38 -20.77
CA LEU A 173 27.37 18.42 -21.74
C LEU A 173 27.50 19.78 -22.43
N PHE A 174 26.39 20.43 -22.78
CA PHE A 174 26.38 21.65 -23.60
C PHE A 174 26.16 22.94 -22.80
N ALA A 175 25.58 22.87 -21.60
CA ALA A 175 25.27 24.03 -20.76
C ALA A 175 25.49 23.71 -19.26
N PRO A 176 26.74 23.42 -18.84
CA PRO A 176 27.04 22.87 -17.52
C PRO A 176 26.65 23.79 -16.35
N ARG A 177 26.61 25.11 -16.59
CA ARG A 177 26.12 26.10 -15.61
C ARG A 177 24.59 26.10 -15.44
N ALA A 178 23.85 25.67 -16.46
CA ALA A 178 22.39 25.55 -16.43
C ALA A 178 21.92 24.17 -15.89
N ALA A 179 22.81 23.18 -15.86
CA ALA A 179 22.51 21.81 -15.41
C ALA A 179 22.08 21.70 -13.94
N PHE A 180 22.44 22.68 -13.10
CA PHE A 180 21.92 22.80 -11.74
C PHE A 180 20.44 23.22 -11.69
N GLY A 181 20.01 24.03 -12.66
CA GLY A 181 18.66 24.59 -12.70
C GLY A 181 17.58 23.55 -13.00
N VAL A 182 17.88 22.56 -13.85
CA VAL A 182 16.91 21.51 -14.24
C VAL A 182 16.39 20.68 -13.05
N PRO A 183 17.25 20.03 -12.23
CA PRO A 183 16.78 19.28 -11.07
C PRO A 183 16.20 20.17 -9.98
N LEU A 184 16.64 21.43 -9.85
CA LEU A 184 16.12 22.36 -8.86
C LEU A 184 14.70 22.83 -9.22
N VAL A 185 14.45 23.16 -10.50
CA VAL A 185 13.11 23.46 -11.01
C VAL A 185 12.19 22.26 -10.80
N PHE A 186 12.68 21.04 -11.02
CA PHE A 186 11.90 19.83 -10.78
C PHE A 186 11.61 19.60 -9.29
N ALA A 187 12.59 19.82 -8.41
CA ALA A 187 12.42 19.73 -6.96
C ALA A 187 11.39 20.75 -6.46
N CYS A 188 11.48 22.00 -6.93
CA CYS A 188 10.52 23.07 -6.63
C CYS A 188 9.14 22.73 -7.18
N TRP A 189 9.06 22.26 -8.44
CA TRP A 189 7.79 21.84 -9.03
C TRP A 189 7.16 20.69 -8.23
N MET A 190 7.90 19.67 -7.81
CA MET A 190 7.36 18.58 -6.97
C MET A 190 6.97 19.05 -5.55
N ALA A 191 7.71 20.01 -4.99
CA ALA A 191 7.41 20.61 -3.70
C ALA A 191 6.15 21.50 -3.74
N ILE A 192 5.86 22.12 -4.88
CA ILE A 192 4.75 23.07 -5.08
C ILE A 192 3.55 22.41 -5.78
N ALA A 193 3.77 21.36 -6.57
CA ALA A 193 2.77 20.74 -7.42
C ALA A 193 1.53 20.40 -6.59
N PRO A 194 0.35 20.89 -7.01
CA PRO A 194 -0.89 20.53 -6.34
C PRO A 194 -1.04 19.01 -6.41
N ARG A 195 -1.50 18.40 -5.30
CA ARG A 195 -1.82 16.97 -5.30
C ARG A 195 -2.75 16.70 -6.47
N ARG A 196 -2.50 15.61 -7.21
CA ARG A 196 -3.50 15.11 -8.16
C ARG A 196 -4.78 14.86 -7.37
N ALA A 197 -5.83 15.61 -7.66
CA ALA A 197 -7.15 15.37 -7.11
C ALA A 197 -7.52 13.91 -7.41
N GLY A 198 -7.94 13.15 -6.39
CA GLY A 198 -8.28 11.73 -6.49
C GLY A 198 -7.21 10.74 -6.02
N ALA A 199 -5.93 11.10 -5.96
CA ALA A 199 -4.89 10.18 -5.48
C ALA A 199 -5.03 9.86 -3.98
N ASP A 200 -5.57 10.79 -3.20
CA ASP A 200 -5.85 10.60 -1.77
C ASP A 200 -7.15 9.79 -1.53
N ASP A 201 -7.96 9.56 -2.57
CA ASP A 201 -9.28 8.92 -2.49
C ASP A 201 -9.22 7.43 -2.85
N GLU A 202 -8.29 7.03 -3.72
CA GLU A 202 -8.07 5.65 -4.15
C GLU A 202 -8.05 4.59 -3.02
N PRO A 203 -7.35 4.78 -1.88
CA PRO A 203 -7.39 3.79 -0.79
C PRO A 203 -8.78 3.67 -0.14
N PHE A 204 -9.53 4.77 -0.05
CA PHE A 204 -10.89 4.78 0.52
C PHE A 204 -11.90 4.17 -0.45
N GLU A 205 -11.74 4.39 -1.76
CA GLU A 205 -12.59 3.76 -2.78
C GLU A 205 -12.38 2.25 -2.84
N ARG A 206 -11.13 1.78 -2.78
CA ARG A 206 -10.83 0.35 -2.69
C ARG A 206 -11.44 -0.28 -1.44
N ALA A 207 -11.33 0.38 -0.29
CA ALA A 207 -11.95 -0.11 0.95
C ALA A 207 -13.48 -0.11 0.84
N ARG A 208 -14.10 0.90 0.22
CA ARG A 208 -15.55 0.93 0.00
C ARG A 208 -16.04 -0.23 -0.87
N ALA A 209 -15.25 -0.65 -1.86
CA ALA A 209 -15.61 -1.78 -2.73
C ALA A 209 -15.55 -3.14 -2.01
N SER A 210 -14.77 -3.27 -0.93
CA SER A 210 -14.60 -4.52 -0.18
C SER A 210 -15.40 -4.59 1.12
N LEU A 211 -16.00 -3.49 1.58
CA LEU A 211 -16.74 -3.43 2.84
C LEU A 211 -18.26 -3.40 2.61
N VAL A 212 -18.96 -4.35 3.22
CA VAL A 212 -20.43 -4.35 3.30
C VAL A 212 -20.83 -3.98 4.73
N PHE A 213 -21.52 -2.85 4.87
CA PHE A 213 -22.05 -2.39 6.16
C PHE A 213 -23.47 -2.91 6.37
N GLU A 214 -23.64 -3.73 7.39
CA GLU A 214 -24.95 -4.12 7.90
C GLU A 214 -25.30 -3.19 9.07
N ARG A 215 -26.47 -2.54 9.00
CA ARG A 215 -26.98 -1.80 10.16
C ARG A 215 -27.17 -2.82 11.28
N ALA A 216 -26.40 -2.69 12.35
CA ALA A 216 -26.56 -3.56 13.50
C ALA A 216 -28.02 -3.43 13.98
N PRO A 217 -28.75 -4.54 14.19
CA PRO A 217 -30.08 -4.46 14.81
C PRO A 217 -29.88 -3.85 16.20
N PHE A 218 -30.48 -2.68 16.42
CA PHE A 218 -30.34 -1.84 17.61
C PHE A 218 -30.77 -2.51 18.94
N ARG A 219 -31.07 -3.82 18.95
CA ARG A 219 -31.71 -4.54 20.05
C ARG A 219 -30.83 -5.52 20.84
N GLU A 220 -29.61 -5.83 20.41
CA GLU A 220 -28.74 -6.77 21.15
C GLU A 220 -27.67 -6.09 22.00
N ALA A 221 -27.23 -4.88 21.67
CA ALA A 221 -26.23 -4.16 22.47
C ALA A 221 -26.72 -3.73 23.88
N ALA A 222 -28.05 -3.74 24.12
CA ALA A 222 -28.62 -3.47 25.43
C ALA A 222 -28.74 -4.70 26.32
N ARG A 223 -28.54 -5.93 25.81
CA ARG A 223 -28.62 -7.15 26.62
C ARG A 223 -27.28 -7.57 27.25
N ASP A 224 -26.15 -7.19 26.63
CA ASP A 224 -24.81 -7.54 27.13
C ASP A 224 -24.25 -6.53 28.15
N LEU A 225 -24.98 -5.45 28.46
CA LEU A 225 -24.61 -4.48 29.51
C LEU A 225 -25.34 -4.72 30.83
N ASP A 226 -26.36 -5.59 30.84
CA ASP A 226 -27.18 -5.94 32.00
C ASP A 226 -27.00 -7.40 32.47
N ALA A 227 -26.01 -8.13 31.93
CA ALA A 227 -25.63 -9.50 32.33
C ALA A 227 -24.18 -9.54 32.82
#